data_AF-A0A5R9B2D8-F1
#
_entry.id   AF-A0A5R9B2D8-F1
#
_cell.length_a   1.000
_cell.length_b   1.000
_cell.length_c   1.000
_cell.angle_alpha   90.00
_cell.angle_beta   90.00
_cell.angle_gamma   90.00
#
_symmetry.space_group_name_H-M   'P 1'
#
loop_
_entity.id
_entity.type
_entity.pdbx_description
1 polymer ?
#
loop_
_entity_poly.entity_id
_entity_poly.type
_entity_poly.pdbx_seq_one_letter_code
_entity_poly.pdbx_strand_id
1 'polypeptide(L)' 'MQQKNKLGIGFLISSFINIVLALIVAFGISIFSQTILIVLALLTMINAAYLLYKAFYIFREERI' A
#
# COMPACT_ATOMS: atom_id res chain seq x y z
N MET A 1 3.21 27.98 10.13
CA MET A 1 3.58 26.58 10.41
C MET A 1 2.40 25.67 10.06
N GLN A 2 2.37 25.13 8.84
CA GLN A 2 1.28 24.26 8.37
C GLN A 2 1.69 22.78 8.50
N GLN A 3 1.55 22.20 9.70
CA GLN A 3 1.75 20.76 9.94
C GLN A 3 0.51 19.90 9.57
N LYS A 4 -0.50 20.46 8.88
CA LYS A 4 -1.85 19.87 8.84
C LYS A 4 -2.14 18.91 7.68
N ASN A 5 -1.13 18.35 7.00
CA ASN A 5 -1.37 17.35 5.94
C ASN A 5 -0.18 16.39 5.67
N LYS A 6 0.49 15.89 6.72
CA LYS A 6 1.65 14.97 6.54
C LYS A 6 1.28 13.62 5.89
N LEU A 7 0.02 13.16 6.06
CA LEU A 7 -0.56 12.11 5.22
C LEU A 7 -0.93 12.71 3.84
N GLY A 8 0.09 13.05 3.05
CA GLY A 8 -0.15 13.62 1.71
C GLY A 8 -1.04 12.71 0.85
N ILE A 9 -1.83 13.30 -0.05
CA ILE A 9 -2.79 12.63 -0.93
C ILE A 9 -2.20 11.36 -1.59
N GLY A 10 -0.92 11.37 -1.95
CA GLY A 10 -0.23 10.20 -2.51
C GLY A 10 -0.16 8.98 -1.58
N PHE A 11 -0.10 9.16 -0.26
CA PHE A 11 -0.19 8.03 0.71
C PHE A 11 -1.59 7.41 0.73
N LEU A 12 -2.63 8.24 0.71
CA LEU A 12 -4.01 7.79 0.65
C LEU A 12 -4.29 7.01 -0.65
N ILE A 13 -3.84 7.55 -1.78
CA ILE A 13 -3.97 6.87 -3.09
C ILE A 13 -3.21 5.53 -3.08
N SER A 14 -1.96 5.52 -2.60
CA SER A 14 -1.15 4.29 -2.56
C SER A 14 -1.78 3.24 -1.63
N SER A 15 -2.40 3.66 -0.52
CA SER A 15 -3.12 2.79 0.40
C SER A 15 -4.38 2.20 -0.24
N PHE A 16 -5.15 3.03 -0.95
CA PHE A 16 -6.33 2.57 -1.68
C PHE A 16 -5.96 1.56 -2.78
N ILE A 17 -4.92 1.84 -3.58
CA ILE A 17 -4.41 0.91 -4.59
C ILE A 17 -3.99 -0.41 -3.95
N ASN A 18 -3.36 -0.38 -2.77
CA ASN A 18 -2.96 -1.59 -2.07
C ASN A 18 -4.16 -2.46 -1.66
N ILE A 19 -5.24 -1.84 -1.19
CA ILE A 19 -6.47 -2.55 -0.82
C ILE A 19 -7.08 -3.20 -2.07
N VAL A 20 -7.18 -2.47 -3.18
CA VAL A 20 -7.70 -3.00 -4.44
C VAL A 20 -6.85 -4.19 -4.92
N LEU A 21 -5.52 -4.07 -4.89
CA LEU A 21 -4.61 -5.16 -5.24
C LEU A 21 -4.82 -6.39 -4.35
N ALA A 22 -4.93 -6.21 -3.03
CA ALA A 22 -5.17 -7.30 -2.10
C ALA A 22 -6.52 -8.02 -2.37
N LEU A 23 -7.57 -7.26 -2.71
CA LEU A 23 -8.86 -7.83 -3.11
C LEU A 23 -8.75 -8.61 -4.42
N ILE A 24 -8.02 -8.09 -5.42
CA ILE A 24 -7.78 -8.80 -6.68
C ILE A 24 -7.03 -10.11 -6.42
N VAL A 25 -6.03 -10.12 -5.53
CA VAL A 25 -5.30 -11.36 -5.18
C VAL A 25 -6.23 -12.35 -4.47
N ALA A 26 -7.03 -11.89 -3.50
CA ALA A 26 -7.91 -12.76 -2.71
C ALA A 26 -9.03 -13.39 -3.54
N PHE A 27 -9.70 -12.60 -4.39
CA PHE A 27 -10.85 -13.06 -5.19
C PHE A 27 -10.44 -13.58 -6.58
N GLY A 28 -9.28 -13.16 -7.08
CA GLY A 28 -8.76 -13.55 -8.39
C GLY A 28 -8.24 -14.98 -8.46
N ILE A 29 -8.20 -15.72 -7.34
CA ILE A 29 -7.77 -17.11 -7.26
C ILE A 29 -8.52 -18.04 -8.24
N SER A 30 -9.77 -17.70 -8.55
CA SER A 30 -10.64 -18.45 -9.45
C SER A 30 -10.60 -17.98 -10.91
N ILE A 31 -9.95 -16.85 -11.19
CA ILE A 31 -9.99 -16.15 -12.49
C ILE A 31 -8.61 -16.13 -13.15
N PHE A 32 -7.55 -15.91 -12.37
CA PHE A 32 -6.19 -15.76 -12.87
C PHE A 32 -5.36 -17.03 -12.66
N SER A 33 -4.33 -17.20 -13.49
CA SER A 33 -3.35 -18.27 -13.26
C SER A 33 -2.54 -18.01 -12.00
N GLN A 34 -2.02 -19.08 -11.39
CA GLN A 34 -1.17 -18.98 -10.21
C GLN A 34 0.03 -18.05 -10.43
N THR A 35 0.65 -18.08 -11.61
CA THR A 35 1.76 -17.20 -11.96
C THR A 35 1.37 -15.72 -11.88
N ILE A 36 0.20 -15.35 -12.43
CA ILE A 36 -0.30 -13.96 -12.39
C ILE A 36 -0.58 -13.54 -10.95
N LEU A 37 -1.17 -14.43 -10.14
CA LEU A 37 -1.48 -14.17 -8.74
C LEU A 37 -0.22 -13.98 -7.90
N ILE A 38 0.83 -14.76 -8.15
CA ILE A 38 2.13 -14.60 -7.49
C ILE A 38 2.71 -13.22 -7.80
N VAL A 39 2.69 -12.79 -9.07
CA VAL A 39 3.18 -11.45 -9.46
C VAL A 39 2.37 -10.34 -8.78
N LEU A 40 1.04 -10.45 -8.77
CA LEU A 40 0.16 -9.48 -8.09
C LEU A 40 0.40 -9.45 -6.57
N ALA A 41 0.60 -10.60 -5.94
CA ALA A 41 0.90 -10.70 -4.53
C ALA A 41 2.24 -10.00 -4.20
N LEU A 42 3.27 -10.21 -5.02
CA LEU A 42 4.56 -9.53 -4.85
C LEU A 42 4.42 -8.00 -4.99
N LEU A 43 3.66 -7.53 -5.99
CA LEU A 43 3.39 -6.09 -6.14
C LEU A 43 2.65 -5.51 -4.93
N THR A 44 1.67 -6.26 -4.41
CA THR A 44 0.94 -5.88 -3.18
C THR A 44 1.87 -5.79 -1.98
N MET A 45 2.79 -6.74 -1.81
CA MET A 45 3.77 -6.74 -0.72
C MET A 45 4.73 -5.55 -0.82
N ILE A 46 5.24 -5.25 -2.02
CA ILE A 46 6.15 -4.12 -2.25
C ILE A 46 5.46 -2.80 -1.90
N ASN A 47 4.23 -2.61 -2.36
CA ASN A 47 3.46 -1.38 -2.08
C ASN A 47 3.10 -1.28 -0.59
N ALA A 48 2.74 -2.38 0.07
CA ALA A 48 2.53 -2.43 1.51
C ALA A 48 3.79 -2.05 2.31
N ALA A 49 4.97 -2.54 1.91
CA ALA A 49 6.24 -2.19 2.54
C ALA A 49 6.57 -0.70 2.39
N TYR A 50 6.33 -0.13 1.19
CA TYR A 50 6.48 1.32 0.96
C TYR A 50 5.55 2.16 1.84
N LEU A 51 4.28 1.76 1.95
CA LEU A 51 3.31 2.42 2.82
C LEU A 51 3.74 2.35 4.29
N LEU A 52 4.20 1.18 4.74
CA LEU A 52 4.67 0.99 6.10
C LEU A 52 5.88 1.89 6.41
N TYR A 53 6.86 1.94 5.50
CA TYR A 53 8.01 2.84 5.60
C TYR A 53 7.57 4.30 5.72
N LYS A 54 6.66 4.74 4.86
CA LYS A 54 6.16 6.13 4.87
C LYS A 54 5.39 6.44 6.15
N ALA A 55 4.58 5.51 6.64
CA ALA A 55 3.86 5.65 7.90
C ALA A 55 4.83 5.80 9.07
N PHE A 56 5.85 4.94 9.18
CA PHE A 56 6.88 5.06 10.21
C PHE A 56 7.67 6.37 10.13
N TYR A 57 7.99 6.84 8.93
CA TYR A 57 8.64 8.14 8.74
C TYR A 57 7.78 9.28 9.30
N ILE A 58 6.49 9.30 8.97
CA ILE A 58 5.54 10.31 9.46
C ILE A 58 5.44 10.25 10.99
N PHE A 59 5.23 9.06 11.55
CA PHE A 59 5.15 8.88 13.01
C PHE A 59 6.43 9.31 13.73
N ARG A 60 7.61 9.05 13.15
CA ARG A 60 8.90 9.48 13.72
C ARG A 60 9.03 11.00 13.72
N GLU A 61 8.59 11.66 12.65
CA GLU A 61 8.67 13.12 12.49
C GLU A 61 7.56 13.87 13.25
N GLU A 62 6.60 13.17 13.86
CA GLU A 62 5.61 13.73 14.80
C GLU A 62 6.05 13.62 16.27
N ARG A 63 7.09 12.81 16.56
CA ARG A 63 7.65 12.64 17.91
C ARG A 63 8.83 13.58 18.23
N ILE A 64 9.32 14.33 17.25
CA ILE A 64 10.42 15.30 17.35
C ILE A 64 9.81 16.70 17.25
#